data_AF-A0A4Q5NNH9-F1
#
_entry.id   AF-A0A4Q5NNH9-F1
#
_cell.length_a   1.000
_cell.length_b   1.000
_cell.length_c   1.000
_cell.angle_alpha   90.00
_cell.angle_beta   90.00
_cell.angle_gamma   90.00
#
_symmetry.space_group_name_H-M   'P 1'
#
loop_
_entity.id
_entity.type
_entity.pdbx_description
1 polymer ?
#
loop_
_entity_poly.entity_id
_entity_poly.type
_entity_poly.pdbx_seq_one_letter_code
_entity_poly.pdbx_strand_id
1 'polypeptide(L)'
;MTNEHKPEENEEPLETPAGEEMPAEDEGVIITPRREFLRAMGLVGAAGLILPRWMSEAQAAPTGKPATPKSPLGTTNATKKAGNTTPATKNQAVTKEVKDATKPQAAPTKPAVKVEEVKVAIIGAGSQGRNLLLNALKIPGIRFVAVCDIWPYSQDYSVNILKKYGQTPKAYTDYQDMLEKEPSIQAVIIATPDWQHAPQTVDCLKAGKHVYCEKEMSNTLEGARSMVLAARESGKLLQIGHQRRSNPRYWHSYELINGPEKVLGRVTHTYGQWNRQSRLEIGWPKNRELSADVLKRYGYDTMERFRNWRWYRQYSGGAIADLGSHQIDIFSWFLQSNPVSVMAAGGNDYYKVGEWYDHVMAIYEFNTGPGKVRGIYQVLNTTGWGGYYEVFMGDQGVLEVSEDTKKGFIVRNPGAPPKKWEDDAEKINAMGVDAIALKVGETLKASGRPKEERLQEMSEKAPHQLHLENFFSAIRNGTKLSCPPEVGYETCVAVLKANDAVAAERKLTFDPSEFKV
;
A
#
# COMPACT_ATOMS: atom_id res chain seq x y z
N MET A 1 -1.26 53.02 34.57
CA MET A 1 -0.55 52.66 35.81
C MET A 1 0.31 51.44 35.45
N THR A 2 1.60 51.57 35.12
CA THR A 2 2.76 51.97 35.96
C THR A 2 3.04 50.93 37.05
N ASN A 3 4.22 50.30 37.20
CA ASN A 3 5.51 50.37 36.48
C ASN A 3 6.10 48.94 36.38
N GLU A 4 6.82 48.52 35.33
CA GLU A 4 8.26 48.78 35.07
C GLU A 4 9.20 48.47 36.24
N HIS A 5 10.11 47.51 36.04
CA HIS A 5 11.52 47.63 36.42
C HIS A 5 12.40 46.75 35.51
N LYS A 6 13.28 47.40 34.75
CA LYS A 6 14.53 46.84 34.19
C LYS A 6 15.67 47.34 35.09
N PRO A 7 16.89 46.79 34.97
CA PRO A 7 17.87 47.60 34.24
C PRO A 7 18.77 46.79 33.29
N GLU A 8 19.42 47.52 32.40
CA GLU A 8 20.62 47.11 31.63
C GLU A 8 21.89 47.38 32.50
N GLU A 9 23.13 47.04 32.15
CA GLU A 9 23.83 47.20 30.87
C GLU A 9 25.01 46.22 30.65
N ASN A 10 25.23 45.92 29.37
CA ASN A 10 26.49 45.87 28.61
C ASN A 10 27.76 45.20 29.19
N GLU A 11 28.28 44.23 28.44
CA GLU A 11 29.66 44.33 27.88
C GLU A 11 29.68 43.69 26.47
N GLU A 12 30.60 44.13 25.61
CA GLU A 12 30.56 43.91 24.13
C GLU A 12 31.58 42.86 23.62
N PRO A 13 31.59 42.46 22.33
CA PRO A 13 32.15 41.18 21.90
C PRO A 13 33.67 41.17 21.66
N LEU A 14 34.23 39.95 21.62
CA LEU A 14 35.58 39.67 21.11
C LEU A 14 35.53 39.17 19.66
N GLU A 15 36.21 39.89 18.75
CA GLU A 15 36.46 39.46 17.38
C GLU A 15 37.68 38.52 17.27
N THR A 16 38.01 38.14 16.03
CA THR A 16 38.93 37.05 15.66
C THR A 16 40.41 37.44 15.72
N PRO A 17 41.31 36.51 15.35
CA PRO A 17 41.93 36.70 14.03
C PRO A 17 41.80 35.48 13.11
N ALA A 18 41.95 35.73 11.81
CA ALA A 18 41.97 34.72 10.75
C ALA A 18 43.41 34.49 10.22
N GLY A 19 43.59 33.42 9.43
CA GLY A 19 44.71 33.33 8.49
C GLY A 19 45.46 32.01 8.44
N GLU A 20 45.07 31.13 7.51
CA GLU A 20 45.99 30.64 6.46
C GLU A 20 45.16 30.11 5.28
N GLU A 21 45.64 30.29 4.04
CA GLU A 21 44.90 30.07 2.80
C GLU A 21 45.85 29.66 1.66
N MET A 22 45.29 29.11 0.57
CA MET A 22 45.89 28.80 -0.73
C MET A 22 46.75 27.50 -0.82
N PRO A 23 46.95 26.96 -2.04
CA PRO A 23 46.38 27.37 -3.34
C PRO A 23 45.42 26.34 -3.96
N ALA A 24 44.74 26.77 -5.02
CA ALA A 24 44.12 25.90 -6.02
C ALA A 24 44.90 25.99 -7.34
N GLU A 25 44.97 24.89 -8.09
CA GLU A 25 45.39 24.89 -9.51
C GLU A 25 44.45 23.98 -10.33
N ASP A 26 44.35 24.26 -11.62
CA ASP A 26 43.58 23.51 -12.63
C ASP A 26 44.19 22.09 -12.86
N GLU A 27 43.49 21.07 -13.36
CA GLU A 27 42.99 20.94 -14.74
C GLU A 27 41.89 19.87 -14.89
N GLY A 28 41.04 20.03 -15.90
CA GLY A 28 39.97 19.08 -16.22
C GLY A 28 40.36 18.02 -17.26
N VAL A 29 40.20 16.72 -16.93
CA VAL A 29 40.35 15.61 -17.89
C VAL A 29 39.08 14.76 -17.96
N ILE A 30 38.51 14.65 -19.17
CA ILE A 30 37.37 13.77 -19.47
C ILE A 30 37.87 12.32 -19.57
N ILE A 31 37.46 11.45 -18.66
CA ILE A 31 37.80 10.02 -18.70
C ILE A 31 36.56 9.16 -18.97
N THR A 32 36.38 8.80 -20.24
CA THR A 32 35.41 7.79 -20.68
C THR A 32 35.91 6.38 -20.33
N PRO A 33 35.15 5.52 -19.64
CA PRO A 33 35.61 4.16 -19.33
C PRO A 33 35.62 3.28 -20.58
N ARG A 34 36.82 2.98 -21.10
CA ARG A 34 37.03 1.90 -22.09
C ARG A 34 37.39 0.58 -21.39
N ARG A 35 37.09 -0.52 -22.10
CA ARG A 35 37.33 -1.91 -21.69
C ARG A 35 38.82 -2.27 -21.68
N GLU A 36 39.05 -3.45 -21.09
CA GLU A 36 40.17 -4.38 -21.29
C GLU A 36 41.40 -4.19 -20.41
N PHE A 37 41.58 -5.12 -19.47
CA PHE A 37 42.86 -5.84 -19.34
C PHE A 37 42.60 -7.26 -18.80
N LEU A 38 42.88 -8.29 -19.61
CA LEU A 38 42.66 -9.69 -19.20
C LEU A 38 43.47 -10.69 -20.08
N ARG A 39 44.76 -10.91 -19.76
CA ARG A 39 45.54 -12.09 -20.21
C ARG A 39 46.92 -12.19 -19.55
N ALA A 40 47.56 -13.35 -19.75
CA ALA A 40 48.82 -13.83 -19.16
C ALA A 40 48.74 -14.18 -17.66
N MET A 41 49.19 -15.35 -17.20
CA MET A 41 49.73 -16.55 -17.88
C MET A 41 49.44 -17.82 -17.06
N GLY A 42 49.41 -19.00 -17.71
CA GLY A 42 49.56 -20.30 -17.01
C GLY A 42 51.05 -20.61 -16.74
N LEU A 43 51.45 -21.74 -16.17
CA LEU A 43 50.75 -23.02 -15.92
C LEU A 43 51.62 -23.86 -14.94
N VAL A 44 51.15 -25.03 -14.46
CA VAL A 44 51.86 -26.03 -13.61
C VAL A 44 52.08 -25.58 -12.13
N GLY A 45 51.99 -26.43 -11.10
CA GLY A 45 51.41 -27.78 -11.02
C GLY A 45 51.92 -28.65 -9.85
N ALA A 46 51.05 -29.54 -9.35
CA ALA A 46 51.32 -30.66 -8.43
C ALA A 46 51.73 -30.39 -6.97
N ALA A 47 51.67 -31.47 -6.17
CA ALA A 47 51.94 -31.58 -4.72
C ALA A 47 50.98 -30.80 -3.78
N GLY A 48 50.90 -31.25 -2.53
CA GLY A 48 50.05 -30.64 -1.49
C GLY A 48 50.50 -31.08 -0.10
N LEU A 49 49.94 -30.48 0.95
CA LEU A 49 50.30 -30.79 2.34
C LEU A 49 49.06 -30.81 3.27
N ILE A 50 48.90 -31.93 3.97
CA ILE A 50 48.62 -32.08 5.40
C ILE A 50 47.80 -30.96 6.10
N LEU A 51 46.64 -31.35 6.64
CA LEU A 51 46.07 -30.78 7.88
C LEU A 51 45.97 -31.91 8.93
N PRO A 52 46.29 -31.65 10.21
CA PRO A 52 46.32 -32.67 11.26
C PRO A 52 44.92 -33.09 11.76
N ARG A 53 44.85 -34.28 12.36
CA ARG A 53 43.61 -34.94 12.83
C ARG A 53 43.84 -35.61 14.19
N TRP A 54 43.09 -35.18 15.20
CA TRP A 54 42.69 -35.97 16.38
C TRP A 54 41.18 -35.69 16.60
N MET A 55 40.28 -36.67 16.79
CA MET A 55 40.22 -37.81 17.74
C MET A 55 39.92 -37.38 19.18
N SER A 56 39.07 -38.08 19.95
CA SER A 56 37.93 -38.98 19.63
C SER A 56 37.04 -39.07 20.90
N GLU A 57 35.93 -39.82 21.03
CA GLU A 57 35.24 -40.90 20.28
C GLU A 57 33.70 -40.60 20.42
N ALA A 58 32.63 -41.42 20.40
CA ALA A 58 32.26 -42.84 20.22
C ALA A 58 30.73 -42.88 19.86
N GLN A 59 30.00 -43.99 19.63
CA GLN A 59 30.30 -45.43 19.47
C GLN A 59 29.16 -46.07 18.62
N ALA A 60 29.45 -47.17 17.92
CA ALA A 60 28.51 -48.16 17.33
C ALA A 60 27.36 -47.71 16.39
N ALA A 61 27.34 -48.28 15.18
CA ALA A 61 26.20 -48.25 14.25
C ALA A 61 25.48 -49.62 14.19
N PRO A 62 24.36 -49.73 13.43
CA PRO A 62 24.51 -50.55 12.22
C PRO A 62 23.93 -49.94 10.93
N THR A 63 24.75 -49.98 9.88
CA THR A 63 24.42 -50.10 8.43
C THR A 63 23.07 -49.58 7.90
N GLY A 64 23.12 -48.40 7.26
CA GLY A 64 22.16 -47.97 6.24
C GLY A 64 22.79 -46.93 5.30
N LYS A 65 22.65 -47.07 3.97
CA LYS A 65 23.24 -46.13 2.99
C LYS A 65 22.26 -44.99 2.63
N PRO A 66 22.59 -43.72 2.88
CA PRO A 66 21.96 -42.58 2.20
C PRO A 66 22.74 -42.18 0.94
N ALA A 67 22.06 -41.65 -0.08
CA ALA A 67 22.67 -41.08 -1.28
C ALA A 67 22.69 -39.54 -1.20
N THR A 68 23.73 -38.90 -1.74
CA THR A 68 23.88 -37.44 -1.74
C THR A 68 23.25 -36.79 -2.98
N PRO A 69 22.46 -35.71 -2.84
CA PRO A 69 22.06 -34.88 -3.97
C PRO A 69 23.22 -33.97 -4.42
N LYS A 70 23.28 -33.65 -5.71
CA LYS A 70 24.16 -32.64 -6.29
C LYS A 70 23.33 -31.49 -6.89
N SER A 71 23.78 -30.25 -6.73
CA SER A 71 23.45 -29.15 -7.65
C SER A 71 24.36 -29.27 -8.91
N PRO A 72 24.10 -28.55 -10.03
CA PRO A 72 24.31 -27.08 -10.07
C PRO A 72 23.41 -26.31 -11.06
N LEU A 73 23.70 -25.01 -11.22
CA LEU A 73 23.40 -24.19 -12.41
C LEU A 73 24.24 -24.73 -13.60
N GLY A 74 24.00 -24.42 -14.90
CA GLY A 74 23.01 -23.57 -15.58
C GLY A 74 23.55 -23.15 -16.97
N THR A 75 22.69 -22.62 -17.88
CA THR A 75 22.98 -22.28 -19.30
C THR A 75 23.22 -23.50 -20.22
N THR A 76 22.89 -23.53 -21.53
CA THR A 76 22.92 -22.51 -22.60
C THR A 76 21.74 -22.61 -23.62
N ASN A 77 21.75 -21.81 -24.69
CA ASN A 77 20.67 -21.65 -25.68
C ASN A 77 20.70 -22.66 -26.86
N ALA A 78 19.53 -23.08 -27.36
CA ALA A 78 19.33 -23.47 -28.78
C ALA A 78 17.85 -23.37 -29.22
N THR A 79 17.62 -23.15 -30.52
CA THR A 79 16.29 -22.95 -31.13
C THR A 79 15.77 -24.19 -31.87
N LYS A 80 14.45 -24.45 -31.88
CA LYS A 80 13.56 -24.63 -33.07
C LYS A 80 12.27 -25.42 -32.81
N LYS A 81 11.33 -25.28 -33.76
CA LYS A 81 10.00 -25.92 -33.81
C LYS A 81 10.05 -27.44 -34.07
N ALA A 82 9.35 -28.18 -33.24
CA ALA A 82 8.44 -29.30 -33.58
C ALA A 82 7.49 -29.45 -32.37
N GLY A 83 6.23 -29.86 -32.47
CA GLY A 83 5.55 -30.55 -33.56
C GLY A 83 5.03 -31.87 -33.00
N ASN A 84 3.75 -31.93 -32.62
CA ASN A 84 3.18 -33.08 -31.92
C ASN A 84 1.90 -33.55 -32.61
N THR A 85 1.81 -34.86 -32.88
CA THR A 85 0.76 -35.48 -33.69
C THR A 85 -0.06 -36.47 -32.86
N THR A 86 -1.37 -36.45 -33.04
CA THR A 86 -2.33 -37.41 -32.45
C THR A 86 -3.29 -37.84 -33.57
N PRO A 87 -3.64 -39.14 -33.72
CA PRO A 87 -3.99 -39.67 -35.03
C PRO A 87 -5.42 -39.39 -35.50
N ALA A 88 -5.59 -39.44 -36.82
CA ALA A 88 -6.88 -39.23 -37.49
C ALA A 88 -7.81 -40.45 -37.40
N THR A 89 -9.12 -40.19 -37.33
CA THR A 89 -10.17 -41.14 -37.70
C THR A 89 -10.90 -40.61 -38.93
N LYS A 90 -11.11 -41.45 -39.94
CA LYS A 90 -11.79 -41.05 -41.19
C LYS A 90 -13.29 -40.87 -40.93
N ASN A 91 -13.92 -39.91 -41.61
CA ASN A 91 -15.34 -40.01 -41.94
C ASN A 91 -15.62 -39.42 -43.32
N GLN A 92 -16.67 -39.91 -43.97
CA GLN A 92 -16.96 -39.67 -45.38
C GLN A 92 -17.78 -38.38 -45.59
N ALA A 93 -17.62 -37.76 -46.76
CA ALA A 93 -18.45 -36.64 -47.16
C ALA A 93 -19.83 -37.14 -47.64
N VAL A 94 -20.90 -36.60 -47.04
CA VAL A 94 -22.26 -36.66 -47.59
C VAL A 94 -22.83 -35.24 -47.57
N THR A 95 -23.11 -34.70 -48.75
CA THR A 95 -23.80 -33.42 -48.90
C THR A 95 -25.28 -33.57 -48.60
N LYS A 96 -25.84 -32.64 -47.83
CA LYS A 96 -27.29 -32.40 -47.76
C LYS A 96 -27.60 -30.95 -47.44
N GLU A 97 -28.78 -30.51 -47.85
CA GLU A 97 -29.09 -29.11 -48.09
C GLU A 97 -29.42 -28.30 -46.83
N VAL A 98 -29.26 -26.98 -46.96
CA VAL A 98 -29.63 -26.01 -45.93
C VAL A 98 -31.16 -25.96 -45.78
N LYS A 99 -31.63 -25.93 -44.54
CA LYS A 99 -32.97 -25.42 -44.17
C LYS A 99 -32.82 -24.45 -43.01
N ASP A 100 -33.65 -23.41 -43.00
CA ASP A 100 -33.58 -22.34 -42.00
C ASP A 100 -33.70 -22.88 -40.57
N ALA A 101 -32.76 -22.45 -39.72
CA ALA A 101 -32.81 -22.64 -38.28
C ALA A 101 -32.98 -21.28 -37.60
N THR A 102 -34.09 -21.11 -36.88
CA THR A 102 -34.47 -19.86 -36.22
C THR A 102 -33.37 -19.34 -35.30
N LYS A 103 -33.11 -18.02 -35.33
CA LYS A 103 -32.17 -17.38 -34.40
C LYS A 103 -32.54 -17.71 -32.94
N PRO A 104 -31.57 -18.01 -32.05
CA PRO A 104 -31.84 -18.20 -30.64
C PRO A 104 -32.52 -16.96 -30.05
N GLN A 105 -33.72 -17.14 -29.47
CA GLN A 105 -34.43 -16.07 -28.80
C GLN A 105 -33.72 -15.79 -27.47
N ALA A 106 -33.28 -14.55 -27.24
CA ALA A 106 -32.57 -14.18 -26.02
C ALA A 106 -33.48 -14.39 -24.80
N ALA A 107 -32.94 -15.02 -23.75
CA ALA A 107 -33.65 -15.18 -22.49
C ALA A 107 -34.05 -13.80 -21.91
N PRO A 108 -35.23 -13.67 -21.28
CA PRO A 108 -35.71 -12.38 -20.78
C PRO A 108 -34.74 -11.82 -19.74
N THR A 109 -34.11 -10.70 -20.07
CA THR A 109 -33.27 -9.97 -19.12
C THR A 109 -34.11 -9.51 -17.95
N LYS A 110 -33.67 -9.81 -16.72
CA LYS A 110 -34.24 -9.19 -15.51
C LYS A 110 -34.24 -7.66 -15.71
N PRO A 111 -35.32 -6.94 -15.38
CA PRO A 111 -35.38 -5.50 -15.59
C PRO A 111 -34.22 -4.83 -14.88
N ALA A 112 -33.41 -4.08 -15.64
CA ALA A 112 -32.24 -3.41 -15.11
C ALA A 112 -32.66 -2.43 -14.01
N VAL A 113 -32.18 -2.68 -12.78
CA VAL A 113 -32.35 -1.75 -11.66
C VAL A 113 -31.76 -0.41 -12.09
N LYS A 114 -32.57 0.64 -12.11
CA LYS A 114 -32.18 1.98 -12.57
C LYS A 114 -31.32 2.66 -11.51
N VAL A 115 -30.06 2.22 -11.41
CA VAL A 115 -29.04 2.81 -10.54
C VAL A 115 -28.82 4.27 -10.93
N GLU A 116 -28.88 5.18 -9.97
CA GLU A 116 -28.66 6.60 -10.20
C GLU A 116 -27.23 6.88 -10.67
N GLU A 117 -27.08 7.68 -11.74
CA GLU A 117 -25.77 8.06 -12.26
C GLU A 117 -25.10 9.07 -11.32
N VAL A 118 -23.86 8.78 -10.89
CA VAL A 118 -23.01 9.71 -10.15
C VAL A 118 -21.96 10.26 -11.12
N LYS A 119 -21.94 11.58 -11.26
CA LYS A 119 -20.97 12.34 -12.05
C LYS A 119 -19.70 12.58 -11.25
N VAL A 120 -18.62 11.97 -11.73
CA VAL A 120 -17.33 11.89 -11.03
C VAL A 120 -16.26 12.67 -11.79
N ALA A 121 -15.40 13.36 -11.06
CA ALA A 121 -14.10 13.83 -11.55
C ALA A 121 -12.96 13.06 -10.87
N ILE A 122 -11.78 13.08 -11.49
CA ILE A 122 -10.55 12.57 -10.88
C ILE A 122 -9.44 13.62 -10.94
N ILE A 123 -8.76 13.84 -9.82
CA ILE A 123 -7.57 14.71 -9.71
C ILE A 123 -6.37 13.81 -9.38
N GLY A 124 -5.33 13.87 -10.19
CA GLY A 124 -4.20 12.94 -10.14
C GLY A 124 -4.50 11.68 -10.97
N ALA A 125 -4.22 11.74 -12.26
CA ALA A 125 -4.47 10.67 -13.24
C ALA A 125 -3.27 9.70 -13.37
N GLY A 126 -2.42 9.64 -12.34
CA GLY A 126 -1.17 8.87 -12.29
C GLY A 126 -1.37 7.35 -12.16
N SER A 127 -0.47 6.65 -11.45
CA SER A 127 -0.57 5.19 -11.30
C SER A 127 -1.78 4.76 -10.46
N GLN A 128 -1.94 5.34 -9.27
CA GLN A 128 -3.05 4.99 -8.38
C GLN A 128 -4.38 5.58 -8.87
N GLY A 129 -4.40 6.80 -9.39
CA GLY A 129 -5.60 7.37 -10.01
C GLY A 129 -6.20 6.49 -11.11
N ARG A 130 -5.35 5.93 -12.00
CA ARG A 130 -5.81 4.96 -13.03
C ARG A 130 -6.29 3.64 -12.43
N ASN A 131 -5.68 3.16 -11.33
CA ASN A 131 -6.16 1.98 -10.60
C ASN A 131 -7.58 2.23 -10.02
N LEU A 132 -7.81 3.37 -9.37
CA LEU A 132 -9.13 3.76 -8.87
C LEU A 132 -10.15 3.92 -9.99
N LEU A 133 -9.80 4.65 -11.06
CA LEU A 133 -10.63 4.83 -12.26
C LEU A 133 -11.07 3.49 -12.87
N LEU A 134 -10.14 2.55 -13.05
CA LEU A 134 -10.43 1.22 -13.60
C LEU A 134 -11.26 0.33 -12.65
N ASN A 135 -11.27 0.60 -11.34
CA ASN A 135 -12.15 -0.09 -10.40
C ASN A 135 -13.52 0.61 -10.28
N ALA A 136 -13.58 1.94 -10.34
CA ALA A 136 -14.81 2.71 -10.38
C ALA A 136 -15.66 2.40 -11.63
N LEU A 137 -15.02 2.17 -12.79
CA LEU A 137 -15.69 1.74 -14.02
C LEU A 137 -16.40 0.37 -13.93
N LYS A 138 -16.09 -0.45 -12.91
CA LYS A 138 -16.79 -1.72 -12.64
C LYS A 138 -18.08 -1.52 -11.83
N ILE A 139 -18.31 -0.31 -11.31
CA ILE A 139 -19.43 0.03 -10.44
C ILE A 139 -20.55 0.62 -11.33
N PRO A 140 -21.77 0.04 -11.31
CA PRO A 140 -22.88 0.58 -12.10
C PRO A 140 -23.18 2.06 -11.83
N GLY A 141 -23.48 2.79 -12.89
CA GLY A 141 -23.87 4.21 -12.83
C GLY A 141 -22.76 5.19 -12.46
N ILE A 142 -21.48 4.86 -12.68
CA ILE A 142 -20.38 5.83 -12.49
C ILE A 142 -19.99 6.47 -13.82
N ARG A 143 -20.12 7.80 -13.91
CA ARG A 143 -19.81 8.58 -15.12
C ARG A 143 -18.70 9.59 -14.84
N PHE A 144 -17.52 9.35 -15.38
CA PHE A 144 -16.45 10.34 -15.37
C PHE A 144 -16.78 11.48 -16.34
N VAL A 145 -16.90 12.70 -15.81
CA VAL A 145 -17.15 13.93 -16.57
C VAL A 145 -15.89 14.77 -16.76
N ALA A 146 -14.90 14.65 -15.86
CA ALA A 146 -13.64 15.37 -15.92
C ALA A 146 -12.44 14.52 -15.46
N VAL A 147 -11.28 14.79 -16.05
CA VAL A 147 -9.96 14.25 -15.66
C VAL A 147 -9.00 15.42 -15.47
N CYS A 148 -8.42 15.55 -14.28
CA CYS A 148 -7.47 16.59 -13.93
C CYS A 148 -6.09 16.00 -13.58
N ASP A 149 -5.06 16.45 -14.28
CA ASP A 149 -3.65 16.11 -13.98
C ASP A 149 -2.76 17.19 -14.62
N ILE A 150 -1.75 17.67 -13.89
CA ILE A 150 -0.80 18.68 -14.40
C ILE A 150 0.09 18.12 -15.51
N TRP A 151 0.16 16.79 -15.64
CA TRP A 151 1.00 16.09 -16.61
C TRP A 151 0.16 15.54 -17.78
N PRO A 152 0.26 16.14 -18.99
CA PRO A 152 -0.55 15.72 -20.14
C PRO A 152 -0.40 14.23 -20.49
N TYR A 153 0.75 13.61 -20.21
CA TYR A 153 0.94 12.16 -20.41
C TYR A 153 -0.02 11.30 -19.56
N SER A 154 -0.23 11.64 -18.28
CA SER A 154 -1.18 10.97 -17.38
C SER A 154 -2.64 11.27 -17.76
N GLN A 155 -2.89 12.53 -18.11
CA GLN A 155 -4.19 13.07 -18.52
C GLN A 155 -4.67 12.38 -19.82
N ASP A 156 -3.87 12.43 -20.89
CA ASP A 156 -4.07 11.73 -22.17
C ASP A 156 -4.39 10.25 -21.95
N TYR A 157 -3.58 9.57 -21.13
CA TYR A 157 -3.75 8.13 -20.86
C TYR A 157 -5.15 7.86 -20.29
N SER A 158 -5.56 8.62 -19.28
CA SER A 158 -6.80 8.38 -18.54
C SER A 158 -8.04 8.78 -19.33
N VAL A 159 -7.99 9.89 -20.07
CA VAL A 159 -9.03 10.28 -21.04
C VAL A 159 -9.19 9.21 -22.13
N ASN A 160 -8.08 8.63 -22.62
CA ASN A 160 -8.11 7.59 -23.66
C ASN A 160 -8.41 6.17 -23.13
N ILE A 161 -8.28 5.90 -21.81
CA ILE A 161 -8.97 4.77 -21.16
C ILE A 161 -10.47 5.03 -21.24
N LEU A 162 -10.95 6.16 -20.71
CA LEU A 162 -12.38 6.42 -20.53
C LEU A 162 -13.15 6.39 -21.86
N LYS A 163 -12.57 6.90 -22.95
CA LYS A 163 -13.15 6.80 -24.31
C LYS A 163 -13.43 5.34 -24.74
N LYS A 164 -12.58 4.38 -24.36
CA LYS A 164 -12.78 2.95 -24.67
C LYS A 164 -13.92 2.32 -23.88
N TYR A 165 -14.33 2.94 -22.76
CA TYR A 165 -15.50 2.58 -21.95
C TYR A 165 -16.73 3.46 -22.27
N GLY A 166 -16.75 4.15 -23.42
CA GLY A 166 -17.86 5.02 -23.83
C GLY A 166 -17.99 6.32 -23.02
N GLN A 167 -16.94 6.71 -22.29
CA GLN A 167 -16.92 7.91 -21.45
C GLN A 167 -16.02 8.98 -22.04
N THR A 168 -16.56 10.18 -22.23
CA THR A 168 -15.89 11.32 -22.88
C THR A 168 -15.72 12.46 -21.89
N PRO A 169 -14.82 12.33 -20.90
CA PRO A 169 -14.55 13.40 -19.94
C PRO A 169 -13.87 14.58 -20.64
N LYS A 170 -14.06 15.77 -20.07
CA LYS A 170 -13.19 16.93 -20.35
C LYS A 170 -11.86 16.78 -19.61
N ALA A 171 -10.83 17.48 -20.08
CA ALA A 171 -9.46 17.37 -19.58
C ALA A 171 -9.01 18.71 -18.99
N TYR A 172 -8.39 18.67 -17.81
CA TYR A 172 -7.96 19.86 -17.06
C TYR A 172 -6.52 19.70 -16.54
N THR A 173 -5.75 20.78 -16.61
CA THR A 173 -4.43 20.86 -15.97
C THR A 173 -4.55 21.33 -14.53
N ASP A 174 -5.50 22.24 -14.28
CA ASP A 174 -5.74 22.91 -13.00
C ASP A 174 -7.12 22.51 -12.47
N TYR A 175 -7.21 22.20 -11.17
CA TYR A 175 -8.43 21.62 -10.57
C TYR A 175 -9.43 22.68 -10.13
N GLN A 176 -9.01 23.91 -9.87
CA GLN A 176 -9.93 25.01 -9.53
C GLN A 176 -10.71 25.42 -10.79
N ASP A 177 -10.00 25.48 -11.90
CA ASP A 177 -10.51 25.61 -13.27
C ASP A 177 -11.56 24.51 -13.62
N MET A 178 -11.32 23.27 -13.18
CA MET A 178 -12.27 22.14 -13.33
C MET A 178 -13.52 22.32 -12.45
N LEU A 179 -13.37 22.73 -11.19
CA LEU A 179 -14.48 22.90 -10.25
C LEU A 179 -15.41 24.05 -10.66
N GLU A 180 -14.86 25.14 -11.20
CA GLU A 180 -15.63 26.26 -11.78
C GLU A 180 -16.42 25.81 -13.01
N LYS A 181 -15.74 25.17 -13.98
CA LYS A 181 -16.29 24.92 -15.32
C LYS A 181 -17.22 23.71 -15.38
N GLU A 182 -17.09 22.77 -14.46
CA GLU A 182 -17.94 21.57 -14.35
C GLU A 182 -18.79 21.53 -13.06
N PRO A 183 -19.74 22.47 -12.85
CA PRO A 183 -20.58 22.49 -11.66
C PRO A 183 -21.41 21.21 -11.51
N SER A 184 -21.64 20.45 -12.59
CA SER A 184 -22.35 19.16 -12.58
C SER A 184 -21.58 17.97 -11.98
N ILE A 185 -20.30 18.14 -11.59
CA ILE A 185 -19.59 17.17 -10.75
C ILE A 185 -20.35 17.01 -9.42
N GLN A 186 -20.60 15.76 -9.01
CA GLN A 186 -21.16 15.41 -7.70
C GLN A 186 -20.06 14.90 -6.75
N ALA A 187 -19.09 14.14 -7.28
CA ALA A 187 -18.01 13.56 -6.49
C ALA A 187 -16.63 13.67 -7.17
N VAL A 188 -15.57 13.71 -6.38
CA VAL A 188 -14.18 13.79 -6.83
C VAL A 188 -13.36 12.65 -6.21
N ILE A 189 -12.56 11.98 -7.04
CA ILE A 189 -11.52 11.05 -6.60
C ILE A 189 -10.18 11.81 -6.65
N ILE A 190 -9.46 11.86 -5.53
CA ILE A 190 -8.16 12.52 -5.40
C ILE A 190 -7.09 11.43 -5.19
N ALA A 191 -6.09 11.41 -6.06
CA ALA A 191 -4.97 10.46 -6.06
C ALA A 191 -3.66 11.15 -6.49
N THR A 192 -3.43 12.33 -5.91
CA THR A 192 -2.24 13.18 -6.07
C THR A 192 -1.16 12.79 -5.06
N PRO A 193 -0.08 13.57 -4.89
CA PRO A 193 0.85 13.41 -3.77
C PRO A 193 0.27 13.88 -2.42
N ASP A 194 0.75 13.32 -1.31
CA ASP A 194 0.20 13.53 0.05
C ASP A 194 0.04 15.02 0.43
N TRP A 195 0.96 15.88 -0.01
CA TRP A 195 0.91 17.33 0.24
C TRP A 195 -0.22 18.07 -0.49
N GLN A 196 -0.73 17.50 -1.58
CA GLN A 196 -1.85 18.03 -2.36
C GLN A 196 -3.21 17.51 -1.90
N HIS A 197 -3.25 16.41 -1.13
CA HIS A 197 -4.50 15.82 -0.64
C HIS A 197 -5.34 16.82 0.17
N ALA A 198 -4.72 17.55 1.11
CA ALA A 198 -5.41 18.51 1.96
C ALA A 198 -6.05 19.69 1.19
N PRO A 199 -5.30 20.53 0.43
CA PRO A 199 -5.89 21.66 -0.27
C PRO A 199 -6.95 21.24 -1.30
N GLN A 200 -6.66 20.20 -2.11
CA GLN A 200 -7.59 19.72 -3.13
C GLN A 200 -8.89 19.17 -2.51
N THR A 201 -8.79 18.47 -1.38
CA THR A 201 -9.96 17.96 -0.64
C THR A 201 -10.79 19.10 -0.06
N VAL A 202 -10.15 20.07 0.61
CA VAL A 202 -10.83 21.22 1.24
C VAL A 202 -11.57 22.05 0.18
N ASP A 203 -10.94 22.34 -0.96
CA ASP A 203 -11.58 23.09 -2.05
C ASP A 203 -12.73 22.31 -2.70
N CYS A 204 -12.59 20.99 -2.91
CA CYS A 204 -13.67 20.16 -3.43
C CYS A 204 -14.88 20.10 -2.47
N LEU A 205 -14.64 19.98 -1.16
CA LEU A 205 -15.70 19.98 -0.14
C LEU A 205 -16.42 21.34 -0.07
N LYS A 206 -15.66 22.45 -0.10
CA LYS A 206 -16.20 23.82 -0.18
C LYS A 206 -16.99 24.07 -1.47
N ALA A 207 -16.58 23.49 -2.60
CA ALA A 207 -17.34 23.45 -3.85
C ALA A 207 -18.56 22.49 -3.82
N GLY A 208 -18.94 21.98 -2.65
CA GLY A 208 -20.12 21.15 -2.43
C GLY A 208 -20.01 19.73 -2.99
N LYS A 209 -18.79 19.24 -3.26
CA LYS A 209 -18.53 17.91 -3.84
C LYS A 209 -18.27 16.88 -2.75
N HIS A 210 -18.67 15.64 -2.98
CA HIS A 210 -18.24 14.51 -2.15
C HIS A 210 -16.82 14.09 -2.56
N VAL A 211 -15.95 13.70 -1.63
CA VAL A 211 -14.54 13.40 -1.90
C VAL A 211 -14.17 11.98 -1.47
N TYR A 212 -13.56 11.23 -2.38
CA TYR A 212 -12.69 10.11 -2.04
C TYR A 212 -11.26 10.61 -2.18
N CYS A 213 -10.48 10.57 -1.11
CA CYS A 213 -9.05 10.90 -1.14
C CYS A 213 -8.23 9.64 -0.90
N GLU A 214 -7.14 9.46 -1.64
CA GLU A 214 -6.16 8.43 -1.32
C GLU A 214 -5.50 8.66 0.05
N LYS A 215 -4.83 7.62 0.54
CA LYS A 215 -3.96 7.70 1.71
C LYS A 215 -2.48 7.82 1.29
N GLU A 216 -1.58 8.37 2.10
CA GLU A 216 -1.78 8.97 3.43
C GLU A 216 -2.71 10.19 3.36
N MET A 217 -3.47 10.46 4.42
CA MET A 217 -4.50 11.51 4.42
C MET A 217 -3.91 12.89 4.11
N SER A 218 -2.76 13.20 4.71
CA SER A 218 -1.91 14.34 4.38
C SER A 218 -0.49 14.10 4.92
N ASN A 219 0.52 14.83 4.43
CA ASN A 219 1.86 14.81 5.05
C ASN A 219 1.98 15.74 6.28
N THR A 220 0.91 16.44 6.69
CA THR A 220 0.87 17.29 7.89
C THR A 220 -0.42 17.07 8.70
N LEU A 221 -0.34 17.24 10.02
CA LEU A 221 -1.50 17.08 10.90
C LEU A 221 -2.48 18.25 10.76
N GLU A 222 -1.98 19.44 10.46
CA GLU A 222 -2.75 20.64 10.12
C GLU A 222 -3.56 20.40 8.83
N GLY A 223 -2.90 19.82 7.81
CA GLY A 223 -3.53 19.43 6.56
C GLY A 223 -4.65 18.41 6.79
N ALA A 224 -4.36 17.31 7.47
CA ALA A 224 -5.36 16.28 7.79
C ALA A 224 -6.52 16.85 8.65
N ARG A 225 -6.22 17.71 9.64
CA ARG A 225 -7.24 18.39 10.47
C ARG A 225 -8.14 19.29 9.63
N SER A 226 -7.58 20.03 8.67
CA SER A 226 -8.36 20.92 7.80
C SER A 226 -9.37 20.17 6.93
N MET A 227 -9.05 18.95 6.49
CA MET A 227 -9.94 18.09 5.70
C MET A 227 -11.14 17.59 6.52
N VAL A 228 -10.91 17.22 7.79
CA VAL A 228 -11.99 16.82 8.72
C VAL A 228 -12.93 18.00 8.99
N LEU A 229 -12.38 19.20 9.25
CA LEU A 229 -13.18 20.41 9.47
C LEU A 229 -14.02 20.77 8.23
N ALA A 230 -13.40 20.80 7.04
CA ALA A 230 -14.11 21.09 5.79
C ALA A 230 -15.21 20.05 5.47
N ALA A 231 -15.04 18.78 5.84
CA ALA A 231 -16.08 17.76 5.67
C ALA A 231 -17.28 18.01 6.60
N ARG A 232 -17.04 18.42 7.86
CA ARG A 232 -18.08 18.81 8.81
C ARG A 232 -18.80 20.09 8.38
N GLU A 233 -18.06 21.13 7.98
CA GLU A 233 -18.59 22.43 7.55
C GLU A 233 -19.45 22.34 6.28
N SER A 234 -19.01 21.56 5.29
CA SER A 234 -19.74 21.38 4.02
C SER A 234 -20.93 20.40 4.11
N GLY A 235 -20.97 19.57 5.16
CA GLY A 235 -21.88 18.43 5.24
C GLY A 235 -21.63 17.36 4.16
N LYS A 236 -20.47 17.36 3.51
CA LYS A 236 -20.13 16.46 2.41
C LYS A 236 -19.31 15.27 2.89
N LEU A 237 -19.50 14.15 2.18
CA LEU A 237 -18.81 12.90 2.50
C LEU A 237 -17.35 12.99 2.07
N LEU A 238 -16.43 12.74 3.00
CA LEU A 238 -15.02 12.51 2.75
C LEU A 238 -14.67 11.06 3.18
N GLN A 239 -14.16 10.24 2.26
CA GLN A 239 -13.57 8.93 2.59
C GLN A 239 -12.08 8.92 2.27
N ILE A 240 -11.27 8.40 3.19
CA ILE A 240 -9.82 8.25 3.03
C ILE A 240 -9.49 6.80 2.63
N GLY A 241 -8.58 6.61 1.67
CA GLY A 241 -8.30 5.39 0.91
C GLY A 241 -7.75 4.17 1.66
N HIS A 242 -8.22 3.85 2.86
CA HIS A 242 -7.86 2.65 3.60
C HIS A 242 -8.71 1.45 3.14
N GLN A 243 -8.47 0.95 1.92
CA GLN A 243 -9.33 -0.05 1.28
C GLN A 243 -9.50 -1.37 2.05
N ARG A 244 -8.57 -1.70 2.95
CA ARG A 244 -8.69 -2.86 3.87
C ARG A 244 -9.92 -2.75 4.79
N ARG A 245 -10.36 -1.54 5.16
CA ARG A 245 -11.61 -1.29 5.92
C ARG A 245 -12.89 -1.61 5.14
N SER A 246 -12.81 -1.81 3.82
CA SER A 246 -13.91 -2.31 2.98
C SER A 246 -13.74 -3.79 2.57
N ASN A 247 -12.66 -4.46 2.96
CA ASN A 247 -12.35 -5.82 2.54
C ASN A 247 -13.01 -6.87 3.47
N PRO A 248 -13.88 -7.77 2.95
CA PRO A 248 -14.47 -8.87 3.72
C PRO A 248 -13.46 -9.73 4.50
N ARG A 249 -12.24 -9.89 4.00
CA ARG A 249 -11.17 -10.67 4.63
C ARG A 249 -10.71 -10.06 5.95
N TYR A 250 -10.58 -8.74 6.01
CA TYR A 250 -10.22 -8.02 7.23
C TYR A 250 -11.40 -7.96 8.19
N TRP A 251 -12.63 -7.74 7.71
CA TRP A 251 -13.84 -7.85 8.56
C TRP A 251 -14.03 -9.25 9.16
N HIS A 252 -13.77 -10.31 8.40
CA HIS A 252 -13.84 -11.68 8.92
C HIS A 252 -12.75 -11.93 9.97
N SER A 253 -11.50 -11.49 9.72
CA SER A 253 -10.40 -11.58 10.70
C SER A 253 -10.74 -10.82 12.00
N TYR A 254 -11.33 -9.63 11.88
CA TYR A 254 -11.83 -8.86 13.01
C TYR A 254 -12.97 -9.58 13.76
N GLU A 255 -13.91 -10.20 13.06
CA GLU A 255 -14.99 -11.02 13.67
C GLU A 255 -14.45 -12.28 14.38
N LEU A 256 -13.34 -12.88 13.92
CA LEU A 256 -12.70 -14.02 14.59
C LEU A 256 -11.92 -13.61 15.86
N ILE A 257 -11.27 -12.44 15.82
CA ILE A 257 -10.45 -11.93 16.94
C ILE A 257 -11.33 -11.32 18.04
N ASN A 258 -12.24 -10.42 17.67
CA ASN A 258 -13.03 -9.61 18.60
C ASN A 258 -14.47 -10.10 18.80
N GLY A 259 -14.98 -10.98 17.95
CA GLY A 259 -16.31 -11.58 18.07
C GLY A 259 -16.36 -12.73 19.10
N PRO A 260 -17.48 -13.48 19.15
CA PRO A 260 -17.72 -14.52 20.16
C PRO A 260 -16.67 -15.64 20.20
N GLU A 261 -16.07 -15.99 19.05
CA GLU A 261 -15.11 -17.08 18.93
C GLU A 261 -13.80 -16.83 19.69
N LYS A 262 -13.35 -15.57 19.72
CA LYS A 262 -12.04 -15.13 20.23
C LYS A 262 -10.93 -16.14 19.93
N VAL A 263 -10.62 -16.34 18.65
CA VAL A 263 -9.72 -17.42 18.20
C VAL A 263 -8.29 -17.29 18.74
N LEU A 264 -7.89 -16.08 19.15
CA LEU A 264 -6.59 -15.78 19.76
C LEU A 264 -6.64 -15.67 21.29
N GLY A 265 -7.82 -15.80 21.91
CA GLY A 265 -8.01 -15.53 23.33
C GLY A 265 -7.77 -14.06 23.67
N ARG A 266 -6.77 -13.77 24.49
CA ARG A 266 -6.23 -12.42 24.68
C ARG A 266 -5.08 -12.17 23.70
N VAL A 267 -5.27 -11.21 22.78
CA VAL A 267 -4.17 -10.64 21.99
C VAL A 267 -3.16 -9.97 22.93
N THR A 268 -1.88 -10.20 22.70
CA THR A 268 -0.75 -9.63 23.46
C THR A 268 0.23 -8.87 22.57
N HIS A 269 0.37 -9.30 21.31
CA HIS A 269 1.27 -8.70 20.33
C HIS A 269 0.60 -8.61 18.96
N THR A 270 1.01 -7.64 18.15
CA THR A 270 0.75 -7.62 16.71
C THR A 270 2.01 -7.25 15.94
N TYR A 271 2.13 -7.75 14.72
CA TYR A 271 3.20 -7.47 13.78
C TYR A 271 2.60 -7.09 12.44
N GLY A 272 3.29 -6.26 11.67
CA GLY A 272 2.91 -5.93 10.31
C GLY A 272 4.11 -5.44 9.52
N GLN A 273 4.15 -5.76 8.24
CA GLN A 273 5.26 -5.32 7.37
C GLN A 273 4.78 -4.87 6.01
N TRP A 274 5.55 -3.98 5.37
CA TRP A 274 5.58 -3.86 3.91
C TRP A 274 7.02 -3.82 3.42
N ASN A 275 7.54 -5.00 3.09
CA ASN A 275 8.86 -5.17 2.49
C ASN A 275 8.75 -5.14 0.95
N ARG A 276 9.66 -4.43 0.27
CA ARG A 276 9.74 -4.26 -1.18
C ARG A 276 11.20 -4.40 -1.64
N GLN A 277 11.41 -5.11 -2.74
CA GLN A 277 12.72 -5.14 -3.42
C GLN A 277 13.16 -3.71 -3.78
N SER A 278 14.48 -3.48 -3.80
CA SER A 278 15.02 -2.23 -4.33
C SER A 278 14.56 -1.95 -5.76
N ARG A 279 14.30 -0.67 -6.01
CA ARG A 279 13.86 -0.12 -7.28
C ARG A 279 14.80 1.01 -7.68
N LEU A 280 15.00 1.18 -8.99
CA LEU A 280 15.55 2.42 -9.52
C LEU A 280 14.53 3.56 -9.33
N GLU A 281 15.03 4.79 -9.44
CA GLU A 281 14.20 5.99 -9.54
C GLU A 281 13.12 5.85 -10.64
N ILE A 282 11.97 6.48 -10.40
CA ILE A 282 10.83 6.38 -11.29
C ILE A 282 10.96 7.42 -12.41
N GLY A 283 11.62 7.02 -13.50
CA GLY A 283 11.74 7.84 -14.70
C GLY A 283 10.41 8.23 -15.38
N TRP A 284 10.55 8.90 -16.52
CA TRP A 284 9.46 9.33 -17.40
C TRP A 284 9.79 8.97 -18.87
N PRO A 285 8.77 8.89 -19.76
CA PRO A 285 9.03 8.69 -21.18
C PRO A 285 9.79 9.88 -21.77
N LYS A 286 10.67 9.61 -22.74
CA LYS A 286 11.39 10.65 -23.50
C LYS A 286 10.40 11.61 -24.19
N ASN A 287 10.73 12.91 -24.21
CA ASN A 287 9.90 13.98 -24.77
C ASN A 287 8.52 14.08 -24.10
N ARG A 288 8.46 13.80 -22.78
CA ARG A 288 7.25 13.95 -21.93
C ARG A 288 7.57 14.61 -20.59
N GLU A 289 8.76 15.14 -20.40
CA GLU A 289 9.11 16.09 -19.34
C GLU A 289 8.15 17.30 -19.29
N LEU A 290 7.89 17.80 -18.08
CA LEU A 290 7.26 19.10 -17.87
C LEU A 290 8.32 20.20 -17.91
N SER A 291 7.96 21.41 -18.37
CA SER A 291 8.87 22.55 -18.32
C SER A 291 9.09 23.02 -16.87
N ALA A 292 10.23 23.68 -16.62
CA ALA A 292 10.55 24.23 -15.31
C ALA A 292 9.46 25.20 -14.80
N ASP A 293 8.86 26.00 -15.68
CA ASP A 293 7.78 26.94 -15.31
C ASP A 293 6.49 26.22 -14.88
N VAL A 294 6.15 25.09 -15.53
CA VAL A 294 4.97 24.29 -15.16
C VAL A 294 5.21 23.54 -13.85
N LEU A 295 6.41 22.96 -13.68
CA LEU A 295 6.82 22.32 -12.42
C LEU A 295 6.74 23.34 -11.26
N LYS A 296 7.40 24.50 -11.42
CA LYS A 296 7.42 25.58 -10.43
C LYS A 296 6.03 26.15 -10.14
N ARG A 297 5.18 26.36 -11.16
CA ARG A 297 3.77 26.80 -10.98
C ARG A 297 2.99 25.87 -10.06
N TYR A 298 3.21 24.56 -10.17
CA TYR A 298 2.52 23.55 -9.35
C TYR A 298 3.39 23.04 -8.18
N GLY A 299 4.43 23.80 -7.78
CA GLY A 299 5.22 23.60 -6.57
C GLY A 299 6.26 22.46 -6.60
N TYR A 300 6.62 21.96 -7.78
CA TYR A 300 7.70 20.98 -7.94
C TYR A 300 9.00 21.64 -8.39
N ASP A 301 10.14 21.30 -7.77
CA ASP A 301 11.43 21.90 -8.14
C ASP A 301 11.98 21.31 -9.45
N THR A 302 11.81 19.99 -9.64
CA THR A 302 12.36 19.23 -10.78
C THR A 302 11.40 18.15 -11.26
N MET A 303 11.60 17.69 -12.50
CA MET A 303 10.86 16.54 -13.06
C MET A 303 11.18 15.24 -12.29
N GLU A 304 12.39 15.11 -11.75
CA GLU A 304 12.79 14.01 -10.87
C GLU A 304 11.93 14.02 -9.60
N ARG A 305 11.94 15.13 -8.84
CA ARG A 305 11.12 15.33 -7.63
C ARG A 305 9.62 15.13 -7.88
N PHE A 306 9.09 15.59 -9.01
CA PHE A 306 7.69 15.34 -9.41
C PHE A 306 7.38 13.84 -9.58
N ARG A 307 8.33 13.03 -10.04
CA ARG A 307 8.13 11.60 -10.29
C ARG A 307 8.45 10.72 -9.08
N ASN A 308 9.41 11.15 -8.26
CA ASN A 308 9.94 10.48 -7.08
C ASN A 308 9.44 11.08 -5.76
N TRP A 309 8.39 11.89 -5.78
CA TRP A 309 7.90 12.71 -4.65
C TRP A 309 7.82 12.03 -3.26
N ARG A 310 7.61 10.71 -3.22
CA ARG A 310 7.67 9.85 -2.00
C ARG A 310 8.98 9.92 -1.22
N TRP A 311 10.05 10.35 -1.86
CA TRP A 311 11.39 10.43 -1.27
C TRP A 311 11.70 11.79 -0.63
N TYR A 312 10.81 12.78 -0.76
CA TYR A 312 11.06 14.17 -0.35
C TYR A 312 10.02 14.64 0.69
N ARG A 313 10.48 15.37 1.71
CA ARG A 313 9.71 15.80 2.89
C ARG A 313 8.64 16.83 2.55
N GLN A 314 8.92 17.69 1.58
CA GLN A 314 7.96 18.65 1.04
C GLN A 314 6.69 17.99 0.46
N TYR A 315 6.79 16.76 -0.06
CA TYR A 315 5.72 16.16 -0.88
C TYR A 315 5.05 14.91 -0.29
N SER A 316 5.63 14.31 0.76
CA SER A 316 5.14 13.05 1.34
C SER A 316 5.46 12.90 2.82
N GLY A 317 4.85 11.90 3.48
CA GLY A 317 5.27 11.39 4.79
C GLY A 317 6.30 10.24 4.73
N GLY A 318 6.95 10.01 3.58
CA GLY A 318 7.99 8.99 3.41
C GLY A 318 7.49 7.55 3.38
N ALA A 319 8.42 6.60 3.52
CA ALA A 319 8.14 5.16 3.38
C ALA A 319 7.11 4.63 4.39
N ILE A 320 7.08 5.18 5.62
CA ILE A 320 6.11 4.76 6.65
C ILE A 320 4.70 5.30 6.37
N ALA A 321 4.55 6.47 5.74
CA ALA A 321 3.26 6.98 5.30
C ALA A 321 2.74 6.29 4.02
N ASP A 322 3.59 6.12 2.99
CA ASP A 322 3.17 5.44 1.76
C ASP A 322 2.71 4.00 2.03
N LEU A 323 3.36 3.30 2.98
CA LEU A 323 3.20 1.86 3.16
C LEU A 323 2.64 1.43 4.52
N GLY A 324 3.12 2.03 5.61
CA GLY A 324 2.74 1.64 6.96
C GLY A 324 1.36 2.10 7.37
N SER A 325 0.87 3.20 6.81
CA SER A 325 -0.47 3.77 7.02
C SER A 325 -1.58 2.72 7.06
N HIS A 326 -1.63 1.79 6.11
CA HIS A 326 -2.63 0.72 6.14
C HIS A 326 -2.44 -0.28 7.30
N GLN A 327 -1.21 -0.68 7.63
CA GLN A 327 -0.94 -1.66 8.69
C GLN A 327 -1.18 -1.04 10.10
N ILE A 328 -0.80 0.23 10.28
CA ILE A 328 -1.00 1.01 11.51
C ILE A 328 -2.50 1.27 11.76
N ASP A 329 -3.25 1.55 10.69
CA ASP A 329 -4.71 1.61 10.69
C ASP A 329 -5.36 0.28 11.13
N ILE A 330 -4.89 -0.85 10.57
CA ILE A 330 -5.35 -2.20 10.97
C ILE A 330 -5.03 -2.51 12.43
N PHE A 331 -3.86 -2.12 12.96
CA PHE A 331 -3.54 -2.29 14.39
C PHE A 331 -4.57 -1.55 15.26
N SER A 332 -4.78 -0.26 15.02
CA SER A 332 -5.65 0.57 15.86
C SER A 332 -7.12 0.12 15.77
N TRP A 333 -7.57 -0.30 14.58
CA TRP A 333 -8.90 -0.88 14.38
C TRP A 333 -9.07 -2.22 15.13
N PHE A 334 -8.16 -3.18 14.94
CA PHE A 334 -8.31 -4.52 15.51
C PHE A 334 -8.09 -4.54 17.03
N LEU A 335 -7.24 -3.67 17.56
CA LEU A 335 -7.02 -3.51 19.01
C LEU A 335 -8.06 -2.59 19.67
N GLN A 336 -8.97 -1.99 18.89
CA GLN A 336 -10.02 -1.06 19.36
C GLN A 336 -9.45 0.11 20.19
N SER A 337 -8.24 0.56 19.87
CA SER A 337 -7.46 1.48 20.68
C SER A 337 -6.41 2.18 19.82
N ASN A 338 -6.25 3.49 20.00
CA ASN A 338 -5.16 4.26 19.39
C ASN A 338 -3.86 4.03 20.19
N PRO A 339 -2.67 4.16 19.58
CA PRO A 339 -1.41 3.96 20.29
C PRO A 339 -1.20 5.05 21.35
N VAL A 340 -0.59 4.68 22.48
CA VAL A 340 -0.26 5.60 23.59
C VAL A 340 1.21 5.98 23.64
N SER A 341 2.07 5.23 22.95
CA SER A 341 3.44 5.66 22.63
C SER A 341 3.98 4.92 21.40
N VAL A 342 4.93 5.55 20.70
CA VAL A 342 5.72 4.94 19.62
C VAL A 342 7.20 5.17 19.87
N MET A 343 8.02 4.15 19.59
CA MET A 343 9.47 4.25 19.48
C MET A 343 9.86 3.72 18.11
N ALA A 344 10.68 4.45 17.35
CA ALA A 344 11.03 4.05 15.99
C ALA A 344 12.52 4.27 15.70
N ALA A 345 13.03 3.51 14.73
CA ALA A 345 14.37 3.64 14.18
C ALA A 345 14.30 3.52 12.65
N GLY A 346 15.11 4.30 11.94
CA GLY A 346 15.12 4.34 10.48
C GLY A 346 16.26 5.20 9.95
N GLY A 347 16.59 5.00 8.68
CA GLY A 347 17.74 5.61 8.01
C GLY A 347 17.51 5.78 6.51
N ASN A 348 18.46 6.40 5.81
CA ASN A 348 18.52 6.41 4.34
C ASN A 348 19.79 5.67 3.92
N ASP A 349 19.82 4.39 4.28
CA ASP A 349 21.06 3.65 4.48
C ASP A 349 21.58 3.05 3.17
N TYR A 350 20.66 2.61 2.31
CA TYR A 350 20.97 2.05 1.00
C TYR A 350 20.85 3.12 -0.10
N TYR A 351 19.75 3.87 -0.12
CA TYR A 351 19.54 4.93 -1.11
C TYR A 351 20.44 6.14 -0.86
N LYS A 352 20.74 6.89 -1.93
CA LYS A 352 21.65 8.06 -1.91
C LYS A 352 21.01 9.31 -2.53
N VAL A 353 19.69 9.26 -2.68
CA VAL A 353 18.79 10.31 -3.16
C VAL A 353 17.59 10.38 -2.22
N GLY A 354 16.91 11.52 -2.17
CA GLY A 354 15.81 11.75 -1.24
C GLY A 354 16.22 12.20 0.17
N GLU A 355 15.23 12.64 0.92
CA GLU A 355 15.28 13.21 2.27
C GLU A 355 14.59 12.31 3.31
N TRP A 356 13.79 11.35 2.83
CA TRP A 356 13.06 10.38 3.65
C TRP A 356 13.83 9.08 3.86
N TYR A 357 13.48 8.39 4.95
CA TYR A 357 14.05 7.10 5.32
C TYR A 357 13.65 6.02 4.31
N ASP A 358 14.61 5.22 3.84
CA ASP A 358 14.36 4.04 3.01
C ASP A 358 13.90 2.83 3.84
N HIS A 359 14.29 2.79 5.11
CA HIS A 359 13.97 1.77 6.11
C HIS A 359 13.40 2.43 7.37
N VAL A 360 12.27 1.93 7.88
CA VAL A 360 11.71 2.33 9.19
C VAL A 360 11.13 1.11 9.91
N MET A 361 11.45 0.99 11.19
CA MET A 361 10.90 0.01 12.13
C MET A 361 10.33 0.76 13.32
N ALA A 362 9.08 0.48 13.70
CA ALA A 362 8.35 1.19 14.74
C ALA A 362 7.66 0.23 15.71
N ILE A 363 7.80 0.48 17.01
CA ILE A 363 7.16 -0.26 18.10
C ILE A 363 6.14 0.68 18.77
N TYR A 364 4.86 0.34 18.61
CA TYR A 364 3.73 1.02 19.24
C TYR A 364 3.31 0.28 20.51
N GLU A 365 3.01 1.00 21.58
CA GLU A 365 2.31 0.46 22.75
C GLU A 365 0.84 0.91 22.73
N PHE A 366 -0.08 -0.04 22.98
CA PHE A 366 -1.53 0.19 23.03
C PHE A 366 -2.08 -0.19 24.41
N ASN A 367 -3.04 0.60 24.91
CA ASN A 367 -3.83 0.24 26.09
C ASN A 367 -5.20 -0.30 25.63
N THR A 368 -5.38 -1.63 25.64
CA THR A 368 -6.65 -2.28 25.28
C THR A 368 -7.41 -2.69 26.55
N GLY A 369 -8.71 -3.00 26.43
CA GLY A 369 -9.52 -3.49 27.56
C GLY A 369 -8.93 -4.72 28.28
N PRO A 370 -8.47 -5.77 27.55
CA PRO A 370 -7.74 -6.89 28.14
C PRO A 370 -6.35 -6.57 28.71
N GLY A 371 -5.83 -5.35 28.52
CA GLY A 371 -4.54 -4.88 29.02
C GLY A 371 -3.62 -4.31 27.92
N LYS A 372 -2.33 -4.16 28.22
CA LYS A 372 -1.35 -3.67 27.25
C LYS A 372 -1.09 -4.67 26.12
N VAL A 373 -0.90 -4.13 24.91
CA VAL A 373 -0.49 -4.82 23.69
C VAL A 373 0.66 -4.04 23.04
N ARG A 374 1.59 -4.73 22.35
CA ARG A 374 2.63 -4.09 21.54
C ARG A 374 2.48 -4.43 20.06
N GLY A 375 2.52 -3.42 19.21
CA GLY A 375 2.47 -3.55 17.76
C GLY A 375 3.81 -3.19 17.13
N ILE A 376 4.40 -4.11 16.36
CA ILE A 376 5.63 -3.86 15.60
C ILE A 376 5.27 -3.65 14.13
N TYR A 377 5.60 -2.49 13.57
CA TYR A 377 5.55 -2.25 12.14
C TYR A 377 6.97 -2.16 11.54
N GLN A 378 7.17 -2.69 10.33
CA GLN A 378 8.38 -2.43 9.54
C GLN A 378 8.11 -2.15 8.06
N VAL A 379 8.92 -1.27 7.48
CA VAL A 379 9.01 -1.03 6.04
C VAL A 379 10.46 -1.10 5.60
N LEU A 380 10.74 -1.97 4.63
CA LEU A 380 12.08 -2.15 4.02
C LEU A 380 11.96 -2.04 2.50
N ASN A 381 12.64 -1.06 1.89
CA ASN A 381 12.61 -0.84 0.44
C ASN A 381 13.81 -1.44 -0.32
N THR A 382 14.54 -2.38 0.29
CA THR A 382 15.68 -3.10 -0.32
C THR A 382 15.41 -4.59 -0.55
N THR A 383 14.55 -5.20 0.26
CA THR A 383 14.21 -6.64 0.19
C THR A 383 12.72 -6.86 0.06
N GLY A 384 12.30 -7.78 -0.82
CA GLY A 384 10.89 -8.15 -0.99
C GLY A 384 10.38 -9.21 -0.01
N TRP A 385 11.18 -9.62 0.97
CA TRP A 385 10.90 -10.81 1.78
C TRP A 385 9.59 -10.70 2.58
N GLY A 386 8.72 -11.71 2.46
CA GLY A 386 7.36 -11.73 3.02
C GLY A 386 6.35 -10.81 2.29
N GLY A 387 6.79 -9.71 1.69
CA GLY A 387 5.92 -8.72 1.06
C GLY A 387 5.15 -7.91 2.10
N TYR A 388 3.82 -7.97 2.07
CA TYR A 388 2.94 -7.27 3.02
C TYR A 388 1.91 -8.21 3.64
N TYR A 389 1.70 -8.05 4.95
CA TYR A 389 0.73 -8.77 5.78
C TYR A 389 0.70 -8.16 7.20
N GLU A 390 -0.28 -8.58 7.99
CA GLU A 390 -0.44 -8.32 9.43
C GLU A 390 -0.61 -9.64 10.19
N VAL A 391 -0.09 -9.70 11.42
CA VAL A 391 -0.20 -10.86 12.31
C VAL A 391 -0.70 -10.39 13.67
N PHE A 392 -1.70 -11.08 14.22
CA PHE A 392 -2.20 -10.89 15.57
C PHE A 392 -1.89 -12.14 16.38
N MET A 393 -1.28 -11.96 17.57
CA MET A 393 -0.75 -13.04 18.41
C MET A 393 -1.34 -12.92 19.81
N GLY A 394 -1.93 -14.00 20.29
CA GLY A 394 -2.54 -14.10 21.61
C GLY A 394 -2.22 -15.39 22.36
N ASP A 395 -2.76 -15.52 23.56
CA ASP A 395 -2.52 -16.68 24.42
C ASP A 395 -3.12 -17.99 23.87
N GLN A 396 -4.16 -17.94 23.04
CA GLN A 396 -4.79 -19.12 22.42
C GLN A 396 -4.42 -19.36 20.95
N GLY A 397 -3.75 -18.43 20.26
CA GLY A 397 -3.38 -18.63 18.86
C GLY A 397 -2.74 -17.45 18.16
N VAL A 398 -2.55 -17.61 16.85
CA VAL A 398 -2.02 -16.61 15.90
C VAL A 398 -2.93 -16.53 14.68
N LEU A 399 -3.21 -15.32 14.18
CA LEU A 399 -3.88 -15.09 12.89
C LEU A 399 -3.01 -14.17 12.03
N GLU A 400 -2.64 -14.65 10.83
CA GLU A 400 -2.08 -13.81 9.77
C GLU A 400 -3.20 -13.40 8.80
N VAL A 401 -3.19 -12.14 8.35
CA VAL A 401 -4.04 -11.60 7.29
C VAL A 401 -3.21 -10.79 6.29
N SER A 402 -3.63 -10.77 5.03
CA SER A 402 -3.07 -9.88 4.01
C SER A 402 -4.15 -9.50 3.00
N GLU A 403 -3.92 -8.41 2.29
CA GLU A 403 -4.68 -8.06 1.09
C GLU A 403 -4.34 -8.98 -0.10
N ASP A 404 -3.17 -9.65 -0.06
CA ASP A 404 -2.85 -10.77 -0.96
C ASP A 404 -3.67 -11.99 -0.53
N THR A 405 -4.67 -12.37 -1.34
CA THR A 405 -5.60 -13.47 -1.03
C THR A 405 -4.94 -14.84 -0.94
N LYS A 406 -3.66 -14.96 -1.33
CA LYS A 406 -2.84 -16.17 -1.21
C LYS A 406 -2.14 -16.32 0.15
N LYS A 407 -2.29 -15.34 1.06
CA LYS A 407 -1.62 -15.28 2.37
C LYS A 407 -2.61 -15.06 3.51
N GLY A 408 -2.25 -15.47 4.71
CA GLY A 408 -3.10 -15.43 5.88
C GLY A 408 -3.68 -16.80 6.25
N PHE A 409 -3.57 -17.12 7.53
CA PHE A 409 -3.85 -18.41 8.14
C PHE A 409 -4.15 -18.24 9.63
N ILE A 410 -4.65 -19.28 10.28
CA ILE A 410 -4.93 -19.31 11.72
C ILE A 410 -4.21 -20.53 12.32
N VAL A 411 -3.38 -20.31 13.35
CA VAL A 411 -2.78 -21.36 14.18
C VAL A 411 -3.39 -21.28 15.56
N ARG A 412 -3.88 -22.42 16.09
CA ARG A 412 -4.28 -22.53 17.50
C ARG A 412 -3.10 -23.04 18.32
N ASN A 413 -2.86 -22.42 19.48
CA ASN A 413 -1.76 -22.80 20.37
C ASN A 413 -2.02 -24.21 20.98
N PRO A 414 -0.98 -25.02 21.23
CA PRO A 414 -1.13 -26.26 22.00
C PRO A 414 -1.80 -26.02 23.35
N GLY A 415 -2.81 -26.84 23.68
CA GLY A 415 -3.61 -26.69 24.90
C GLY A 415 -4.73 -25.66 24.84
N ALA A 416 -4.80 -24.80 23.82
CA ALA A 416 -5.93 -23.90 23.64
C ALA A 416 -7.19 -24.67 23.16
N PRO A 417 -8.40 -24.28 23.62
CA PRO A 417 -9.62 -25.03 23.36
C PRO A 417 -10.02 -24.95 21.87
N PRO A 418 -10.34 -26.09 21.22
CA PRO A 418 -10.77 -26.10 19.83
C PRO A 418 -12.12 -25.42 19.65
N LYS A 419 -12.29 -24.68 18.56
CA LYS A 419 -13.57 -24.15 18.12
C LYS A 419 -14.23 -25.16 17.17
N LYS A 420 -15.55 -25.33 17.24
CA LYS A 420 -16.27 -26.37 16.46
C LYS A 420 -16.07 -26.25 14.94
N TRP A 421 -15.97 -25.01 14.44
CA TRP A 421 -15.77 -24.73 13.03
C TRP A 421 -14.36 -25.10 12.52
N GLU A 422 -13.41 -25.41 13.41
CA GLU A 422 -12.06 -25.82 12.99
C GLU A 422 -12.09 -27.12 12.18
N ASP A 423 -12.94 -28.08 12.53
CA ASP A 423 -12.91 -29.44 11.97
C ASP A 423 -13.35 -29.45 10.49
N ASP A 424 -14.30 -28.59 10.11
CA ASP A 424 -14.78 -28.40 8.74
C ASP A 424 -13.88 -27.45 7.89
N ALA A 425 -12.90 -26.79 8.50
CA ALA A 425 -12.08 -25.77 7.83
C ALA A 425 -10.81 -26.34 7.16
N GLU A 426 -10.46 -25.80 5.99
CA GLU A 426 -9.30 -26.24 5.20
C GLU A 426 -8.00 -26.19 6.01
N LYS A 427 -7.38 -27.35 6.19
CA LYS A 427 -6.07 -27.51 6.84
C LYS A 427 -4.95 -27.27 5.85
N ILE A 428 -3.97 -26.47 6.24
CA ILE A 428 -2.75 -26.16 5.47
C ILE A 428 -1.54 -26.23 6.40
N ASN A 429 -0.34 -26.42 5.83
CA ASN A 429 0.90 -26.27 6.60
C ASN A 429 1.45 -24.85 6.41
N ALA A 430 1.51 -24.07 7.49
CA ALA A 430 2.07 -22.73 7.52
C ALA A 430 3.42 -22.75 8.26
N MET A 431 4.52 -22.52 7.53
CA MET A 431 5.89 -22.48 8.07
C MET A 431 6.30 -23.73 8.88
N GLY A 432 5.81 -24.92 8.51
CA GLY A 432 6.05 -26.17 9.22
C GLY A 432 5.01 -26.53 10.28
N VAL A 433 4.07 -25.63 10.59
CA VAL A 433 3.02 -25.81 11.61
C VAL A 433 1.68 -26.09 10.94
N ASP A 434 0.87 -26.99 11.53
CA ASP A 434 -0.51 -27.21 11.08
C ASP A 434 -1.38 -26.00 11.40
N ALA A 435 -2.02 -25.47 10.36
CA ALA A 435 -2.81 -24.25 10.40
C ALA A 435 -4.12 -24.42 9.63
N ILE A 436 -5.03 -23.46 9.80
CA ILE A 436 -6.26 -23.35 9.01
C ILE A 436 -6.09 -22.21 8.01
N ALA A 437 -6.49 -22.43 6.76
CA ALA A 437 -6.49 -21.36 5.77
C ALA A 437 -7.51 -20.27 6.14
N LEU A 438 -7.06 -19.01 6.16
CA LEU A 438 -8.00 -17.90 6.29
C LEU A 438 -8.68 -17.72 4.92
N LYS A 439 -9.95 -18.10 4.81
CA LYS A 439 -10.76 -17.92 3.59
C LYS A 439 -12.11 -17.31 3.93
N VAL A 440 -12.45 -16.20 3.28
CA VAL A 440 -13.85 -15.75 3.26
C VAL A 440 -14.69 -16.84 2.56
N GLY A 441 -15.95 -16.98 2.94
CA GLY A 441 -16.80 -18.08 2.47
C GLY A 441 -16.53 -19.39 3.20
N GLU A 442 -15.39 -20.05 2.97
CA GLU A 442 -15.11 -21.38 3.54
C GLU A 442 -14.98 -21.36 5.08
N THR A 443 -14.14 -20.48 5.65
CA THR A 443 -14.01 -20.32 7.12
C THR A 443 -15.30 -19.76 7.75
N LEU A 444 -16.22 -19.19 6.96
CA LEU A 444 -17.54 -18.75 7.41
C LEU A 444 -18.58 -19.86 7.39
N LYS A 445 -18.60 -20.73 6.36
CA LYS A 445 -19.53 -21.87 6.24
C LYS A 445 -19.46 -22.82 7.43
N ALA A 446 -18.24 -23.09 7.90
CA ALA A 446 -18.01 -23.86 9.13
C ALA A 446 -18.58 -23.18 10.40
N SER A 447 -18.85 -21.86 10.36
CA SER A 447 -19.48 -21.09 11.44
C SER A 447 -21.01 -20.93 11.31
N GLY A 448 -21.62 -21.38 10.20
CA GLY A 448 -23.08 -21.46 10.01
C GLY A 448 -23.82 -20.12 10.02
N ARG A 449 -23.36 -19.12 9.25
CA ARG A 449 -23.89 -17.74 9.26
C ARG A 449 -24.56 -17.37 7.92
N PRO A 450 -25.84 -16.94 7.88
CA PRO A 450 -26.55 -16.51 6.65
C PRO A 450 -25.97 -15.32 5.85
N LYS A 451 -24.77 -14.85 6.20
CA LYS A 451 -24.02 -13.73 5.61
C LYS A 451 -23.03 -14.19 4.52
N GLU A 452 -22.84 -15.50 4.37
CA GLU A 452 -21.75 -16.15 3.62
C GLU A 452 -21.67 -15.81 2.13
N GLU A 453 -22.71 -16.07 1.34
CA GLU A 453 -22.66 -15.94 -0.13
C GLU A 453 -22.29 -14.52 -0.57
N ARG A 454 -22.90 -13.51 0.04
CA ARG A 454 -22.59 -12.10 -0.22
C ARG A 454 -21.16 -11.73 0.18
N LEU A 455 -20.62 -12.30 1.25
CA LEU A 455 -19.23 -12.07 1.64
C LEU A 455 -18.24 -12.78 0.69
N GLN A 456 -18.60 -13.96 0.17
CA GLN A 456 -17.84 -14.64 -0.88
C GLN A 456 -17.78 -13.78 -2.15
N GLU A 457 -18.92 -13.39 -2.72
CA GLU A 457 -19.00 -12.51 -3.90
C GLU A 457 -18.21 -11.20 -3.72
N MET A 458 -18.26 -10.61 -2.52
CA MET A 458 -17.49 -9.42 -2.21
C MET A 458 -15.98 -9.72 -2.12
N SER A 459 -15.56 -10.89 -1.60
CA SER A 459 -14.14 -11.24 -1.45
C SER A 459 -13.40 -11.48 -2.77
N GLU A 460 -14.14 -11.78 -3.85
CA GLU A 460 -13.61 -11.93 -5.20
C GLU A 460 -13.37 -10.59 -5.92
N LYS A 461 -13.92 -9.48 -5.38
CA LYS A 461 -13.69 -8.14 -5.91
C LYS A 461 -12.34 -7.57 -5.46
N ALA A 462 -11.79 -6.67 -6.28
CA ALA A 462 -10.60 -5.92 -5.89
C ALA A 462 -10.91 -5.04 -4.64
N PRO A 463 -10.03 -4.98 -3.64
CA PRO A 463 -10.20 -4.15 -2.43
C PRO A 463 -10.53 -2.68 -2.74
N HIS A 464 -9.87 -2.12 -3.74
CA HIS A 464 -10.10 -0.77 -4.24
C HIS A 464 -11.51 -0.59 -4.82
N GLN A 465 -12.06 -1.61 -5.48
CA GLN A 465 -13.45 -1.59 -5.97
C GLN A 465 -14.43 -1.61 -4.79
N LEU A 466 -14.23 -2.46 -3.79
CA LEU A 466 -15.09 -2.53 -2.60
C LEU A 466 -15.15 -1.19 -1.84
N HIS A 467 -14.02 -0.49 -1.74
CA HIS A 467 -13.92 0.79 -1.05
C HIS A 467 -14.62 1.93 -1.82
N LEU A 468 -14.49 1.95 -3.15
CA LEU A 468 -15.26 2.84 -4.03
C LEU A 468 -16.76 2.47 -4.05
N GLU A 469 -17.12 1.19 -3.99
CA GLU A 469 -18.52 0.74 -3.86
C GLU A 469 -19.14 1.23 -2.55
N ASN A 470 -18.39 1.21 -1.44
CA ASN A 470 -18.83 1.82 -0.18
C ASN A 470 -19.02 3.34 -0.30
N PHE A 471 -18.08 4.06 -0.93
CA PHE A 471 -18.18 5.51 -1.14
C PHE A 471 -19.40 5.91 -1.99
N PHE A 472 -19.61 5.27 -3.14
CA PHE A 472 -20.77 5.57 -4.00
C PHE A 472 -22.10 5.07 -3.42
N SER A 473 -22.09 4.02 -2.58
CA SER A 473 -23.27 3.62 -1.78
C SER A 473 -23.59 4.61 -0.66
N ALA A 474 -22.59 5.29 -0.10
CA ALA A 474 -22.80 6.36 0.87
C ALA A 474 -23.48 7.57 0.23
N ILE A 475 -23.02 7.99 -0.95
CA ILE A 475 -23.60 9.09 -1.73
C ILE A 475 -25.07 8.78 -2.12
N ARG A 476 -25.35 7.59 -2.65
CA ARG A 476 -26.70 7.23 -3.14
C ARG A 476 -27.69 6.85 -2.03
N ASN A 477 -27.23 6.11 -1.02
CA ASN A 477 -28.10 5.37 -0.10
C ASN A 477 -27.88 5.73 1.39
N GLY A 478 -27.05 6.72 1.71
CA GLY A 478 -26.71 7.06 3.09
C GLY A 478 -25.94 5.97 3.85
N THR A 479 -25.32 5.02 3.15
CA THR A 479 -24.51 3.95 3.76
C THR A 479 -23.33 4.55 4.54
N LYS A 480 -23.04 4.06 5.75
CA LYS A 480 -21.89 4.56 6.53
C LYS A 480 -20.57 4.31 5.78
N LEU A 481 -19.72 5.33 5.74
CA LEU A 481 -18.35 5.21 5.22
C LEU A 481 -17.53 4.23 6.07
N SER A 482 -16.73 3.41 5.39
CA SER A 482 -15.82 2.45 6.03
C SER A 482 -14.58 3.12 6.63
N CYS A 483 -14.13 4.24 6.06
CA CYS A 483 -13.06 5.11 6.56
C CYS A 483 -13.52 6.58 6.48
N PRO A 484 -14.33 7.06 7.44
CA PRO A 484 -14.69 8.48 7.57
C PRO A 484 -13.44 9.32 7.94
N PRO A 485 -13.48 10.66 7.81
CA PRO A 485 -12.25 11.44 7.82
C PRO A 485 -11.59 11.51 9.20
N GLU A 486 -12.35 11.41 10.29
CA GLU A 486 -11.81 11.24 11.65
C GLU A 486 -10.91 10.00 11.77
N VAL A 487 -11.24 8.89 11.11
CA VAL A 487 -10.48 7.63 11.18
C VAL A 487 -9.20 7.71 10.35
N GLY A 488 -9.23 8.42 9.23
CA GLY A 488 -8.03 8.78 8.48
C GLY A 488 -7.11 9.69 9.31
N TYR A 489 -7.68 10.66 10.03
CA TYR A 489 -6.94 11.58 10.89
C TYR A 489 -6.27 10.84 12.06
N GLU A 490 -6.99 9.95 12.75
CA GLU A 490 -6.43 9.14 13.83
C GLU A 490 -5.27 8.25 13.35
N THR A 491 -5.33 7.75 12.11
CA THR A 491 -4.20 7.04 11.49
C THR A 491 -3.04 7.98 11.17
N CYS A 492 -3.32 9.14 10.56
CA CYS A 492 -2.32 10.13 10.17
C CYS A 492 -1.47 10.58 11.39
N VAL A 493 -2.12 10.80 12.53
CA VAL A 493 -1.47 11.08 13.84
C VAL A 493 -0.49 9.96 14.24
N ALA A 494 -0.93 8.70 14.19
CA ALA A 494 -0.08 7.56 14.52
C ALA A 494 1.10 7.38 13.56
N VAL A 495 0.87 7.60 12.26
CA VAL A 495 1.84 7.46 11.17
C VAL A 495 2.92 8.53 11.23
N LEU A 496 2.55 9.81 11.32
CA LEU A 496 3.52 10.91 11.25
C LEU A 496 4.39 10.97 12.52
N LYS A 497 3.83 10.69 13.71
CA LYS A 497 4.63 10.63 14.95
C LYS A 497 5.67 9.51 14.95
N ALA A 498 5.56 8.50 14.08
CA ALA A 498 6.61 7.51 13.91
C ALA A 498 7.85 8.09 13.20
N ASN A 499 7.68 9.03 12.25
CA ASN A 499 8.81 9.79 11.69
C ASN A 499 9.45 10.68 12.76
N ASP A 500 8.64 11.35 13.59
CA ASP A 500 9.13 12.17 14.71
C ASP A 500 9.93 11.33 15.72
N ALA A 501 9.49 10.09 15.97
CA ALA A 501 10.18 9.17 16.88
C ALA A 501 11.52 8.66 16.32
N VAL A 502 11.66 8.52 15.00
CA VAL A 502 12.97 8.30 14.36
C VAL A 502 13.84 9.54 14.55
N ALA A 503 13.34 10.73 14.21
CA ALA A 503 14.09 11.98 14.28
C ALA A 503 14.49 12.41 15.70
N ALA A 504 13.74 11.96 16.72
CA ALA A 504 14.02 12.23 18.13
C ALA A 504 14.81 11.11 18.85
N GLU A 505 15.14 10.02 18.14
CA GLU A 505 15.90 8.84 18.63
C GLU A 505 15.39 8.23 19.95
N ARG A 506 14.10 8.40 20.27
CA ARG A 506 13.51 8.03 21.57
C ARG A 506 12.04 7.66 21.48
N LYS A 507 11.52 7.06 22.54
CA LYS A 507 10.06 6.83 22.66
C LYS A 507 9.33 8.17 22.83
N LEU A 508 8.34 8.40 21.99
CA LEU A 508 7.37 9.50 22.09
C LEU A 508 6.04 8.97 22.61
N THR A 509 5.36 9.73 23.46
CA THR A 509 3.97 9.46 23.88
C THR A 509 2.99 10.17 22.96
N PHE A 510 1.78 9.62 22.87
CA PHE A 510 0.62 10.33 22.33
C PHE A 510 -0.22 10.88 23.49
N ASP A 511 -0.63 12.14 23.39
CA ASP A 511 -1.72 12.66 24.23
C ASP A 511 -3.07 12.27 23.59
N PRO A 512 -4.08 11.84 24.36
CA PRO A 512 -5.39 11.47 23.80
C PRO A 512 -6.10 12.56 22.98
N SER A 513 -5.76 13.84 23.20
CA SER A 513 -6.30 14.97 22.44
C SER A 513 -5.75 15.07 21.02
N GLU A 514 -4.55 14.55 20.74
CA GLU A 514 -3.96 14.55 19.39
C GLU A 514 -4.78 13.74 18.39
N PHE A 515 -5.53 12.75 18.87
CA PHE A 515 -6.45 11.96 18.06
C PHE A 515 -7.81 12.64 17.82
N LYS A 516 -7.96 13.95 18.10
CA LYS A 516 -9.25 14.68 18.04
C LYS A 516 -9.12 15.96 17.22
N VAL A 517 -10.18 16.27 16.46
CA VAL A 517 -10.32 17.48 15.61
C VAL A 517 -11.39 18.40 16.14
#